data_AF-A0A8H5ZIA4-F1
#
_entry.id   AF-A0A8H5ZIA4-F1
#
_cell.length_a   1.000
_cell.length_b   1.000
_cell.length_c   1.000
_cell.angle_alpha   90.00
_cell.angle_beta   90.00
_cell.angle_gamma   90.00
#
_symmetry.space_group_name_H-M   'P 1'
#
loop_
_entity.id
_entity.type
_entity.pdbx_description
1 polymer ?
#
loop_
_entity_poly.entity_id
_entity_poly.type
_entity_poly.pdbx_seq_one_letter_code
_entity_poly.pdbx_strand_id
1 'polypeptide(L)'
;MTTRRNVGEGKSSLEYDGKSAPGPSNISPAVPTSVIWKLMSFTFAMITLPIGTYFFTVNFVFQGNATYAGGLAALMANVVLIAYIVMAFRDDQEEMREEAEKSKKTM
;
A
#
# COMPACT_ATOMS: atom_id res chain seq x y z
N MET A 1 -48.54 -58.88 -3.95
CA MET A 1 -48.71 -57.80 -2.96
C MET A 1 -47.36 -57.48 -2.34
N THR A 2 -46.97 -56.20 -2.45
CA THR A 2 -46.07 -55.40 -1.59
C THR A 2 -44.78 -56.00 -1.01
N THR A 3 -43.64 -55.47 -1.47
CA THR A 3 -42.55 -55.03 -0.59
C THR A 3 -42.27 -53.57 -0.93
N ARG A 4 -42.69 -52.64 -0.04
CA ARG A 4 -42.26 -51.24 -0.09
C ARG A 4 -41.26 -51.01 1.04
N ARG A 5 -40.10 -50.49 0.65
CA ARG A 5 -38.97 -50.11 1.51
C ARG A 5 -39.43 -49.05 2.51
N ASN A 6 -39.26 -49.33 3.80
CA ASN A 6 -39.44 -48.34 4.87
C ASN A 6 -38.20 -47.43 4.88
N VAL A 7 -38.31 -46.24 4.29
CA VAL A 7 -37.32 -45.17 4.40
C VAL A 7 -37.81 -44.25 5.50
N GLY A 8 -37.46 -44.59 6.74
CA GLY A 8 -37.67 -43.78 7.92
C GLY A 8 -36.31 -43.52 8.57
N GLU A 9 -36.06 -42.24 8.87
CA GLU A 9 -34.97 -41.72 9.70
C GLU A 9 -33.56 -41.68 9.11
N GLY A 10 -33.41 -40.77 8.14
CA GLY A 10 -32.20 -39.97 8.00
C GLY A 10 -32.44 -38.53 8.46
N LYS A 11 -32.89 -38.30 9.70
CA LYS A 11 -32.76 -36.98 10.33
C LYS A 11 -31.36 -36.87 10.93
N SER A 12 -30.37 -36.49 10.12
CA SER A 12 -29.13 -35.90 10.62
C SER A 12 -29.39 -34.40 10.83
N SER A 13 -29.52 -34.06 12.10
CA SER A 13 -29.60 -32.71 12.65
C SER A 13 -28.27 -31.97 12.52
N LEU A 14 -28.35 -30.63 12.59
CA LEU A 14 -27.26 -29.67 12.86
C LEU A 14 -26.47 -29.34 11.59
N GLU A 15 -26.54 -28.17 10.96
CA GLU A 15 -26.66 -26.82 11.50
C GLU A 15 -26.92 -25.90 10.30
N TYR A 16 -28.19 -25.64 9.98
CA TYR A 16 -28.52 -24.54 9.09
C TYR A 16 -28.67 -23.29 9.97
N ASP A 17 -27.53 -22.68 10.32
CA ASP A 17 -27.50 -21.32 10.87
C ASP A 17 -28.12 -20.42 9.79
N GLY A 18 -29.24 -19.78 10.11
CA GLY A 18 -30.05 -18.98 9.20
C GLY A 18 -29.37 -17.69 8.73
N LYS A 19 -28.08 -17.72 8.40
CA LYS A 19 -27.42 -16.66 7.65
C LYS A 19 -27.81 -16.81 6.19
N SER A 20 -28.73 -15.94 5.80
CA SER A 20 -29.06 -15.61 4.41
C SER A 20 -27.82 -15.67 3.51
N ALA A 21 -28.02 -16.09 2.25
CA ALA A 21 -27.02 -16.17 1.19
C ALA A 21 -25.93 -15.10 1.34
N PRO A 22 -24.63 -15.42 1.16
CA PRO A 22 -23.55 -14.47 1.35
C PRO A 22 -23.88 -13.23 0.51
N GLY A 23 -24.23 -12.15 1.20
CA GLY A 23 -24.50 -10.87 0.58
C GLY A 23 -23.29 -10.46 -0.26
N PRO A 24 -23.47 -9.55 -1.22
CA PRO A 24 -22.42 -9.17 -2.16
C PRO A 24 -21.12 -8.86 -1.41
N SER A 25 -20.03 -9.54 -1.81
CA SER A 25 -18.70 -9.35 -1.23
C SER A 25 -18.35 -7.87 -1.26
N ASN A 26 -18.11 -7.27 -0.11
CA ASN A 26 -17.65 -5.89 -0.04
C ASN A 26 -16.25 -5.80 -0.64
N ILE A 27 -16.16 -5.35 -1.90
CA ILE A 27 -14.90 -5.13 -2.64
C ILE A 27 -14.34 -3.71 -2.44
N SER A 28 -14.85 -2.97 -1.45
CA SER A 28 -14.27 -1.66 -1.13
C SER A 28 -12.78 -1.85 -0.86
N PRO A 29 -11.89 -1.01 -1.42
CA PRO A 29 -10.45 -1.16 -1.23
C PRO A 29 -10.12 -1.24 0.25
N ALA A 30 -9.57 -2.37 0.70
CA ALA A 30 -9.18 -2.58 2.10
C ALA A 30 -8.02 -1.66 2.54
N VAL A 31 -7.37 -1.00 1.58
CA VAL A 31 -6.27 -0.05 1.80
C VAL A 31 -6.75 1.38 1.49
N PRO A 32 -6.52 2.35 2.40
CA PRO A 32 -6.86 3.75 2.17
C PRO A 32 -6.21 4.30 0.89
N THR A 33 -6.94 5.14 0.15
CA THR A 33 -6.45 5.74 -1.10
C THR A 33 -5.25 6.67 -0.89
N SER A 34 -5.11 7.26 0.30
CA SER A 34 -3.94 8.06 0.69
C SER A 34 -2.64 7.22 0.66
N VAL A 35 -2.70 5.98 1.16
CA VAL A 35 -1.56 5.06 1.17
C VAL A 35 -1.15 4.69 -0.25
N ILE A 36 -2.11 4.45 -1.14
CA ILE A 36 -1.84 4.15 -2.55
C ILE A 36 -1.03 5.29 -3.20
N TRP A 37 -1.45 6.54 -3.00
CA TRP A 37 -0.72 7.70 -3.53
C TRP A 37 0.69 7.84 -2.94
N LYS A 38 0.86 7.58 -1.64
CA LYS A 38 2.18 7.58 -0.98
C LYS A 38 3.11 6.53 -1.62
N LEU A 39 2.65 5.28 -1.75
CA LEU A 39 3.43 4.18 -2.34
C LEU A 39 3.80 4.44 -3.81
N MET A 40 2.86 4.96 -4.60
CA MET A 40 3.10 5.31 -6.00
C MET A 40 4.14 6.44 -6.13
N SER A 41 4.02 7.47 -5.29
CA SER A 41 4.96 8.61 -5.29
C SER A 41 6.36 8.17 -4.89
N PHE A 42 6.47 7.27 -3.90
CA PHE A 42 7.76 6.73 -3.48
C PHE A 42 8.43 5.87 -4.55
N THR A 43 7.65 4.99 -5.18
CA THR A 43 8.14 4.16 -6.29
C THR A 43 8.63 5.03 -7.44
N PHE A 44 7.84 6.06 -7.80
CA PHE A 44 8.22 7.01 -8.82
C PHE A 44 9.50 7.77 -8.46
N ALA A 45 9.60 8.29 -7.23
CA ALA A 45 10.78 9.03 -6.76
C ALA A 45 12.04 8.17 -6.77
N MET A 46 11.95 6.91 -6.34
CA MET A 46 13.10 6.01 -6.25
C MET A 46 13.67 5.64 -7.62
N ILE A 47 12.83 5.63 -8.66
CA ILE A 47 13.26 5.38 -10.05
C ILE A 47 13.75 6.68 -10.69
N THR A 48 12.96 7.75 -10.60
CA THR A 48 13.23 8.98 -11.37
C THR A 48 14.35 9.83 -10.81
N LEU A 49 14.52 9.93 -9.50
CA LEU A 49 15.57 10.78 -8.92
C LEU A 49 16.98 10.25 -9.20
N PRO A 50 17.33 8.98 -8.92
CA PRO A 50 18.69 8.48 -9.17
C PRO A 50 19.00 8.38 -10.66
N ILE A 51 18.05 7.89 -11.47
CA ILE A 51 18.22 7.76 -12.93
C ILE A 51 18.26 9.14 -13.59
N GLY A 52 17.34 10.03 -13.20
CA GLY A 52 17.30 11.40 -13.71
C GLY A 52 18.58 12.15 -13.37
N THR A 53 19.08 12.00 -12.14
CA THR A 53 20.38 12.57 -11.74
C THR A 53 21.52 12.05 -12.60
N TYR A 54 21.56 10.74 -12.88
CA TYR A 54 22.61 10.16 -13.72
C TYR A 54 22.63 10.81 -15.12
N PHE A 55 21.48 10.81 -15.81
CA PHE A 55 21.41 11.37 -17.16
C PHE A 55 21.59 12.89 -17.17
N PHE A 56 21.11 13.59 -16.14
CA PHE A 56 21.32 15.03 -16.01
C PHE A 56 22.80 15.35 -15.84
N THR A 57 23.48 14.67 -14.92
CA THR A 57 24.90 14.95 -14.63
C THR A 57 25.84 14.48 -15.73
N VAL A 58 25.56 13.37 -16.42
CA VAL A 58 26.42 12.90 -17.52
C VAL A 58 26.38 13.87 -18.71
N ASN A 59 25.22 14.47 -19.00
CA ASN A 59 25.05 15.33 -20.17
C ASN A 59 25.39 16.80 -19.89
N PHE A 60 25.05 17.33 -18.71
CA PHE A 60 25.22 18.76 -18.41
C PHE A 60 26.44 19.10 -17.56
N VAL A 61 26.90 18.19 -16.70
CA VAL A 61 27.95 18.51 -15.69
C VAL A 61 29.29 17.88 -16.06
N PHE A 62 29.30 16.60 -16.44
CA PHE A 62 30.54 15.83 -16.62
C PHE A 62 30.89 15.50 -18.08
N GLN A 63 30.20 16.12 -19.06
CA GLN A 63 30.49 16.01 -20.51
C GLN A 63 30.78 14.58 -20.99
N GLY A 64 29.98 13.60 -20.55
CA GLY A 64 30.12 12.20 -20.94
C GLY A 64 30.95 11.30 -20.03
N ASN A 65 31.51 11.81 -18.92
CA ASN A 65 32.20 10.93 -17.96
C ASN A 65 31.20 10.15 -17.08
N ALA A 66 30.90 8.92 -17.52
CA ALA A 66 29.96 8.03 -16.87
C ALA A 66 30.36 7.61 -15.45
N THR A 67 31.65 7.63 -15.10
CA THR A 67 32.13 7.23 -13.77
C THR A 67 31.77 8.27 -12.71
N TYR A 68 31.99 9.56 -12.98
CA TYR A 68 31.61 10.63 -12.05
C TYR A 68 30.08 10.80 -11.97
N ALA A 69 29.38 10.70 -13.11
CA ALA A 69 27.92 10.74 -13.13
C ALA A 69 27.30 9.55 -12.38
N GLY A 70 27.85 8.35 -12.54
CA GLY A 70 27.44 7.16 -11.80
C GLY A 70 27.68 7.27 -10.30
N GLY A 71 28.84 7.79 -9.89
CA GLY A 71 29.14 8.05 -8.48
C GLY A 71 28.18 9.06 -7.84
N LEU A 72 27.86 10.13 -8.55
CA LEU A 72 26.91 11.14 -8.07
C LEU A 72 25.46 10.60 -8.04
N ALA A 73 25.08 9.73 -8.97
CA ALA A 73 23.80 9.03 -8.93
C ALA A 73 23.69 8.09 -7.71
N ALA A 74 24.76 7.36 -7.37
CA ALA A 74 24.81 6.54 -6.17
C ALA A 74 24.72 7.38 -4.88
N LEU A 75 25.35 8.56 -4.86
CA LEU A 75 25.20 9.51 -3.77
C LEU A 75 23.75 10.00 -3.65
N MET A 76 23.10 10.34 -4.77
CA MET A 76 21.69 10.75 -4.78
C MET A 76 20.74 9.64 -4.32
N ALA A 77 21.04 8.36 -4.57
CA ALA A 77 20.24 7.26 -4.03
C ALA A 77 20.21 7.26 -2.48
N ASN A 78 21.33 7.62 -1.82
CA ASN A 78 21.38 7.77 -0.37
C ASN A 78 20.59 9.01 0.10
N VAL A 79 20.61 10.10 -0.68
CA VAL A 79 19.77 11.28 -0.40
C VAL A 79 18.28 10.93 -0.48
N VAL A 80 17.87 10.11 -1.45
CA VAL A 80 16.49 9.61 -1.58
C VAL A 80 16.09 8.80 -0.34
N LEU A 81 16.97 7.96 0.19
CA LEU A 81 16.72 7.23 1.44
C LEU A 81 16.52 8.18 2.63
N ILE A 82 17.36 9.20 2.78
CA ILE A 82 17.21 10.20 3.84
C ILE A 82 15.89 10.98 3.68
N ALA A 83 15.56 11.38 2.45
CA ALA A 83 14.30 12.05 2.15
C ALA A 83 13.07 11.18 2.49
N TYR A 84 13.15 9.87 2.24
CA TYR A 84 12.12 8.91 2.67
C TYR A 84 11.92 8.95 4.19
N ILE A 85 13.01 8.89 4.96
CA ILE A 85 12.96 8.93 6.42
C ILE A 85 12.32 10.24 6.91
N VAL A 86 12.74 11.37 6.34
CA VAL A 86 12.18 12.69 6.70
C VAL A 86 10.69 12.78 6.36
N MET A 87 10.28 12.28 5.19
CA MET A 87 8.88 12.26 4.79
C MET A 87 8.05 11.40 5.75
N ALA A 88 8.54 10.21 6.11
CA ALA A 88 7.89 9.34 7.07
C ALA A 88 7.71 10.02 8.44
N PHE A 89 8.72 10.74 8.93
CA PHE A 89 8.59 11.50 10.18
C PHE A 89 7.57 12.64 10.09
N ARG A 90 7.50 13.34 8.95
CA ARG A 90 6.53 14.43 8.77
C ARG A 90 5.10 13.90 8.69
N ASP A 91 4.93 12.79 7.99
CA ASP A 91 3.66 12.10 7.83
C ASP A 91 3.14 11.57 9.19
N ASP A 92 4.03 10.98 10.00
CA ASP A 92 3.73 10.54 11.37
C ASP A 92 3.29 11.72 12.26
N GLN A 93 3.94 12.88 12.15
CA GLN A 93 3.52 14.09 12.89
C GLN A 93 2.16 14.65 12.43
N GLU A 94 1.82 14.55 11.14
CA GLU A 94 0.53 15.00 10.61
C GLU A 94 -0.61 14.11 11.12
N GLU A 95 -0.44 12.78 11.11
CA GLU A 95 -1.43 11.85 11.66
C GLU A 95 -1.72 12.13 13.14
N MET A 96 -0.69 12.34 13.96
CA MET A 96 -0.85 12.65 15.39
C MET A 96 -1.59 13.98 15.63
N ARG A 97 -1.39 14.98 14.75
CA ARG A 97 -2.08 16.27 14.85
C ARG A 97 -3.55 16.16 14.45
N GLU A 98 -3.86 15.41 13.41
CA GLU A 98 -5.26 15.17 13.00
C GLU A 98 -6.05 14.42 14.07
N GLU A 99 -5.43 13.44 14.74
CA GLU A 99 -6.05 12.71 15.86
C GLU A 99 -6.27 13.61 17.09
N ALA A 100 -5.32 14.48 17.40
CA ALA A 100 -5.46 15.47 18.48
C ALA A 100 -6.56 16.51 18.19
N GLU A 101 -6.74 16.91 16.94
CA GLU A 101 -7.84 17.82 16.55
C GLU A 101 -9.21 17.14 16.54
N LYS A 102 -9.29 15.88 16.10
CA LYS A 102 -10.53 15.09 16.15
C LYS A 102 -10.97 14.85 17.60
N SER A 103 -10.06 14.47 18.49
CA SER A 103 -10.37 14.26 19.91
C SER A 103 -10.87 15.53 20.60
N LYS A 104 -10.30 16.71 20.30
CA LYS A 104 -10.78 18.00 20.83
C LYS A 104 -12.15 18.44 20.32
N LYS A 105 -12.53 18.08 19.09
CA LYS A 105 -13.86 18.41 18.54
C LYS A 105 -14.98 17.49 19.06
N THR A 106 -14.62 16.37 19.67
CA THR A 106 -15.57 15.35 20.17
C THR A 106 -15.82 15.49 21.68
N MET A 107 -15.06 16.36 22.36
CA MET A 107 -15.30 16.82 23.74
C MET A 107 -16.02 18.17 23.75
#